data_AF-W1DKT0-F1
#
_entry.id   AF-W1DKT0-F1
#
_cell.length_a   1.000
_cell.length_b   1.000
_cell.length_c   1.000
_cell.angle_alpha   90.00
_cell.angle_beta   90.00
_cell.angle_gamma   90.00
#
_symmetry.space_group_name_H-M   'P 1'
#
loop_
_entity.id
_entity.type
_entity.pdbx_description
1 polymer ?
#
loop_
_entity_poly.entity_id
_entity_poly.type
_entity_poly.pdbx_seq_one_letter_code
_entity_poly.pdbx_strand_id
1 'polypeptide(L)'
;MSTPANFNGARPVIDVNDTAMLLIDHQSGLFQTVGDMPMPELRARAAALAKMASLAGIPVITTASVPQGPNGPLIPEIHENAPHAKYIARKGEINAWDNPEFVAAVKATGRKTLIIAGTITSVCMAFPLSPLSPTVIKCLP
;
A
#
# COMPACT_ATOMS: atom_id res chain seq x y z
N MET A 1 -18.16 -9.93 25.47
CA MET A 1 -16.93 -9.20 25.07
C MET A 1 -15.91 -10.23 24.62
N SER A 2 -15.46 -10.18 23.37
CA SER A 2 -14.38 -11.05 22.90
C SER A 2 -13.07 -10.63 23.56
N THR A 3 -12.25 -11.60 23.95
CA THR A 3 -10.89 -11.34 24.45
C THR A 3 -10.15 -10.47 23.42
N PRO A 4 -9.47 -9.38 23.85
CA PRO A 4 -8.67 -8.58 22.94
C PRO A 4 -7.62 -9.45 22.25
N ALA A 5 -7.52 -9.35 20.92
CA ALA A 5 -6.44 -9.99 20.19
C ALA A 5 -5.10 -9.44 20.70
N ASN A 6 -4.13 -10.32 20.94
CA ASN A 6 -2.78 -9.95 21.35
C ASN A 6 -1.76 -10.85 20.65
N PHE A 7 -0.48 -10.50 20.70
CA PHE A 7 0.60 -11.28 20.09
C PHE A 7 1.03 -12.48 20.95
N ASN A 8 0.21 -12.94 21.90
CA ASN A 8 0.51 -14.03 22.84
C ASN A 8 1.86 -13.87 23.57
N GLY A 9 2.22 -12.63 23.92
CA GLY A 9 3.51 -12.32 24.56
C GLY A 9 4.72 -12.28 23.61
N ALA A 10 4.53 -12.54 22.32
CA ALA A 10 5.57 -12.39 21.32
C ALA A 10 5.77 -10.92 20.94
N ARG A 11 7.01 -10.55 20.59
CA ARG A 11 7.31 -9.24 20.02
C ARG A 11 6.71 -9.16 18.62
N PRO A 12 5.91 -8.14 18.28
CA PRO A 12 5.45 -7.94 16.91
C PRO A 12 6.63 -7.54 16.03
N VAL A 13 7.05 -8.44 15.15
CA VAL A 13 8.15 -8.26 14.19
C VAL A 13 7.62 -8.48 12.79
N ILE A 14 8.16 -7.74 11.81
CA ILE A 14 7.88 -7.97 10.39
C ILE A 14 8.77 -9.12 9.93
N ASP A 15 8.15 -10.24 9.54
CA ASP A 15 8.82 -11.31 8.82
C ASP A 15 8.75 -11.03 7.32
N VAL A 16 9.91 -10.77 6.69
CA VAL A 16 10.01 -10.51 5.25
C VAL A 16 9.49 -11.67 4.40
N ASN A 17 9.50 -12.90 4.93
CA ASN A 17 8.99 -14.10 4.25
C ASN A 17 7.47 -14.26 4.37
N ASP A 18 6.79 -13.47 5.20
CA ASP A 18 5.32 -13.48 5.33
C ASP A 18 4.71 -12.09 5.02
N THR A 19 5.49 -11.20 4.42
CA THR A 19 5.06 -9.82 4.16
C THR A 19 4.87 -9.55 2.67
N ALA A 20 3.81 -8.80 2.33
CA ALA A 20 3.67 -8.09 1.07
C ALA A 20 3.55 -6.57 1.30
N MET A 21 4.05 -5.78 0.35
CA MET A 21 3.98 -4.31 0.36
C MET A 21 2.91 -3.84 -0.62
N LEU A 22 1.96 -3.03 -0.13
CA LEU A 22 0.88 -2.43 -0.91
C LEU A 22 1.10 -0.92 -0.97
N LEU A 23 1.38 -0.38 -2.17
CA LEU A 23 1.56 1.05 -2.39
C LEU A 23 0.36 1.59 -3.19
N ILE A 24 -0.53 2.27 -2.48
CA ILE A 24 -1.86 2.64 -2.95
C ILE A 24 -1.90 4.12 -3.33
N ASP A 25 -2.17 4.41 -4.60
CA ASP A 25 -2.56 5.75 -5.07
C ASP A 25 -1.51 6.85 -4.79
N HIS A 26 -0.21 6.50 -4.83
CA HIS A 26 0.89 7.47 -4.83
C HIS A 26 0.98 8.18 -6.18
N GLN A 27 -0.02 9.00 -6.48
CA GLN A 27 -0.22 9.65 -7.78
C GLN A 27 0.13 11.13 -7.72
N SER A 28 0.71 11.63 -8.82
CA SER A 28 1.20 13.00 -8.94
C SER A 28 0.15 14.09 -8.67
N GLY A 29 -1.10 13.88 -9.11
CA GLY A 29 -2.21 14.81 -8.86
C GLY A 29 -2.72 14.73 -7.42
N LEU A 30 -2.85 13.53 -6.85
CA LEU A 30 -3.30 13.35 -5.46
C LEU A 30 -2.33 13.98 -4.46
N PHE A 31 -1.03 14.01 -4.75
CA PHE A 31 -0.04 14.65 -3.87
C PHE A 31 -0.28 16.14 -3.67
N GLN A 32 -0.94 16.82 -4.61
CA GLN A 32 -1.31 18.24 -4.47
C GLN A 32 -2.36 18.49 -3.37
N THR A 33 -3.07 17.44 -2.96
CA THR A 33 -4.12 17.51 -1.93
C THR A 33 -3.62 17.18 -0.53
N VAL A 34 -2.35 16.78 -0.42
CA VAL A 34 -1.69 16.48 0.86
C VAL A 34 -1.22 17.78 1.49
N GLY A 35 -1.73 18.08 2.69
CA GLY A 35 -1.43 19.32 3.41
C GLY A 35 -0.54 19.16 4.65
N ASP A 36 -0.27 17.92 5.06
CA ASP A 36 0.43 17.56 6.29
C ASP A 36 1.91 17.18 6.05
N MET A 37 2.35 17.07 4.79
CA MET A 37 3.75 16.80 4.43
C MET A 37 4.13 17.48 3.11
N PRO A 38 5.36 18.01 2.96
CA PRO A 38 5.85 18.51 1.68
C PRO A 38 5.87 17.43 0.60
N MET A 39 5.37 17.72 -0.60
CA MET A 39 5.33 16.78 -1.73
C MET A 39 6.69 16.12 -2.04
N PRO A 40 7.84 16.82 -2.08
CA PRO A 40 9.13 16.16 -2.34
C PRO A 40 9.48 15.10 -1.29
N GLU A 41 9.12 15.34 -0.03
CA GLU A 41 9.35 14.41 1.06
C GLU A 41 8.43 13.19 0.94
N LEU A 42 7.16 13.40 0.62
CA LEU A 42 6.20 12.31 0.39
C LEU A 42 6.65 11.39 -0.75
N ARG A 43 7.12 11.96 -1.87
CA ARG A 43 7.71 11.19 -2.98
C ARG A 43 8.91 10.38 -2.54
N ALA A 44 9.83 10.99 -1.80
CA ALA A 44 11.05 10.33 -1.32
C ALA A 44 10.72 9.16 -0.38
N ARG A 45 9.72 9.31 0.50
CA ARG A 45 9.26 8.24 1.41
C ARG A 45 8.61 7.09 0.65
N ALA A 46 7.74 7.38 -0.31
CA ALA A 46 7.12 6.36 -1.16
C ALA A 46 8.17 5.58 -1.98
N ALA A 47 9.15 6.28 -2.54
CA ALA A 47 10.29 5.68 -3.23
C ALA A 47 11.14 4.80 -2.31
N ALA A 48 11.40 5.27 -1.07
CA ALA A 48 12.14 4.51 -0.07
C ALA A 48 11.42 3.22 0.32
N LEU A 49 10.08 3.24 0.48
CA LEU A 49 9.29 2.03 0.74
C LEU A 49 9.40 1.00 -0.39
N ALA A 50 9.28 1.45 -1.64
CA ALA A 50 9.47 0.59 -2.80
C ALA A 50 10.88 -0.03 -2.81
N LYS A 51 11.92 0.78 -2.59
CA LYS A 51 13.31 0.31 -2.54
C LYS A 51 13.56 -0.70 -1.41
N MET A 52 13.04 -0.43 -0.22
CA MET A 52 13.16 -1.34 0.93
C MET A 52 12.49 -2.69 0.65
N ALA A 53 11.30 -2.68 0.04
CA ALA A 53 10.62 -3.93 -0.32
C ALA A 53 11.43 -4.73 -1.35
N SER A 54 11.99 -4.08 -2.38
CA SER A 54 12.88 -4.72 -3.36
C SER A 54 14.12 -5.34 -2.72
N LEU A 55 14.81 -4.58 -1.87
CA LEU A 55 16.02 -5.05 -1.17
C LEU A 55 15.72 -6.22 -0.23
N ALA A 56 14.53 -6.26 0.37
CA ALA A 56 14.09 -7.31 1.28
C ALA A 56 13.46 -8.53 0.55
N GLY A 57 13.34 -8.51 -0.78
CA GLY A 57 12.66 -9.57 -1.53
C GLY A 57 11.16 -9.67 -1.27
N ILE A 58 10.54 -8.59 -0.80
CA ILE A 58 9.10 -8.52 -0.50
C ILE A 58 8.32 -8.29 -1.80
N PRO A 59 7.23 -9.06 -2.06
CA PRO A 59 6.33 -8.78 -3.17
C PRO A 59 5.69 -7.39 -3.04
N VAL A 60 5.69 -6.63 -4.13
CA VAL A 60 5.10 -5.28 -4.18
C VAL A 60 3.89 -5.27 -5.10
N ILE A 61 2.78 -4.72 -4.63
CA ILE A 61 1.58 -4.47 -5.44
C ILE A 61 1.30 -2.97 -5.39
N THR A 62 1.12 -2.39 -6.56
CA THR A 62 0.82 -0.97 -6.72
C THR A 62 -0.55 -0.79 -7.35
N THR A 63 -1.25 0.26 -6.97
CA THR A 63 -2.54 0.62 -7.56
C THR A 63 -2.65 2.13 -7.71
N ALA A 64 -3.48 2.55 -8.68
CA ALA A 64 -3.80 3.95 -8.89
C ALA A 64 -5.30 4.10 -9.21
N SER A 65 -5.94 5.11 -8.63
CA SER A 65 -7.33 5.46 -8.89
C SER A 65 -7.43 6.43 -10.06
N VAL A 66 -8.08 6.01 -11.15
CA VAL A 66 -8.32 6.84 -12.35
C VAL A 66 -7.04 7.54 -12.85
N PRO A 67 -5.97 6.80 -13.19
CA PRO A 67 -4.65 7.37 -13.48
C PRO A 67 -4.59 8.29 -14.70
N GLN A 68 -5.58 8.21 -15.60
CA GLN A 68 -5.71 9.08 -16.77
C GLN A 68 -6.53 10.36 -16.49
N GLY A 69 -7.05 10.51 -15.28
CA GLY A 69 -7.83 11.66 -14.85
C GLY A 69 -7.01 12.67 -14.04
N PRO A 70 -7.69 13.56 -13.28
CA PRO A 70 -7.04 14.58 -12.46
C PRO A 70 -6.08 14.05 -11.39
N ASN A 71 -6.25 12.80 -10.97
CA ASN A 71 -5.36 12.14 -10.00
C ASN A 71 -3.95 11.93 -10.59
N GLY A 72 -3.82 11.83 -11.92
CA GLY A 72 -2.57 11.64 -12.63
C GLY A 72 -1.97 10.23 -12.48
N PRO A 73 -0.84 9.95 -13.14
CA PRO A 73 -0.17 8.65 -13.05
C PRO A 73 0.46 8.43 -11.67
N LEU A 74 0.75 7.15 -11.37
CA LEU A 74 1.62 6.77 -10.25
C LEU A 74 3.01 7.42 -10.45
N ILE A 75 3.65 7.83 -9.35
CA ILE A 75 5.00 8.41 -9.44
C ILE A 75 6.01 7.40 -10.02
N PRO A 76 6.92 7.82 -10.92
CA PRO A 76 7.86 6.92 -11.58
C PRO A 76 8.83 6.25 -10.60
N GLU A 77 9.17 6.92 -9.49
CA GLU A 77 10.13 6.44 -8.51
C GLU A 77 9.74 5.09 -7.88
N ILE A 78 8.44 4.78 -7.81
CA ILE A 78 7.99 3.47 -7.31
C ILE A 78 8.41 2.36 -8.29
N HIS A 79 8.20 2.56 -9.59
CA HIS A 79 8.57 1.55 -10.59
C HIS A 79 10.09 1.45 -10.75
N GLU A 80 10.80 2.58 -10.69
CA GLU A 80 12.27 2.60 -10.71
C GLU A 80 12.89 1.82 -9.55
N ASN A 81 12.31 1.93 -8.35
CA ASN A 81 12.83 1.26 -7.15
C ASN A 81 12.26 -0.16 -6.94
N ALA A 82 11.11 -0.49 -7.52
CA ALA A 82 10.47 -1.80 -7.47
C ALA A 82 9.98 -2.23 -8.87
N PRO A 83 10.90 -2.56 -9.80
CA PRO A 83 10.55 -2.92 -11.17
C PRO A 83 9.73 -4.22 -11.27
N HIS A 84 9.79 -5.08 -10.25
CA HIS A 84 9.01 -6.30 -10.12
C HIS A 84 7.59 -6.07 -9.59
N ALA A 85 7.23 -4.82 -9.22
CA ALA A 85 5.93 -4.52 -8.66
C ALA A 85 4.80 -4.83 -9.66
N LYS A 86 3.75 -5.48 -9.17
CA LYS A 86 2.54 -5.73 -9.96
C LYS A 86 1.61 -4.51 -9.90
N TYR A 87 1.45 -3.83 -11.03
CA TYR A 87 0.57 -2.65 -11.15
C TYR A 87 -0.86 -3.02 -11.53
N ILE A 88 -1.83 -2.44 -10.83
CA ILE A 88 -3.26 -2.66 -11.03
C ILE A 88 -3.98 -1.30 -11.02
N ALA A 89 -4.45 -0.85 -12.17
CA ALA A 89 -5.20 0.40 -12.28
C ALA A 89 -6.68 0.19 -11.91
N ARG A 90 -7.25 1.13 -11.14
CA ARG A 90 -8.68 1.17 -10.80
C ARG A 90 -9.41 2.16 -11.70
N LYS A 91 -10.64 1.83 -12.08
CA LYS A 91 -11.45 2.59 -13.06
C LYS A 91 -12.40 3.59 -12.39
N GLY A 92 -12.59 3.48 -11.08
CA GLY A 92 -13.38 4.42 -10.29
C GLY A 92 -13.53 4.02 -8.82
N GLU A 93 -13.09 2.81 -8.46
CA GLU A 93 -13.15 2.29 -7.11
C GLU A 93 -12.26 3.13 -6.17
N ILE A 94 -12.88 3.73 -5.16
CA ILE A 94 -12.17 4.50 -4.15
C ILE A 94 -11.39 3.55 -3.23
N ASN A 95 -12.04 2.49 -2.75
CA ASN A 95 -11.37 1.45 -1.96
C ASN A 95 -10.66 0.47 -2.90
N ALA A 96 -9.36 0.26 -2.69
CA ALA A 96 -8.59 -0.72 -3.44
C ALA A 96 -9.15 -2.14 -3.32
N TRP A 97 -9.78 -2.46 -2.18
CA TRP A 97 -10.36 -3.77 -1.92
C TRP A 97 -11.64 -4.06 -2.70
N ASP A 98 -12.30 -3.03 -3.26
CA ASP A 98 -13.48 -3.21 -4.11
C ASP A 98 -13.10 -3.66 -5.53
N ASN A 99 -11.81 -3.58 -5.89
CA ASN A 99 -11.29 -4.07 -7.16
C ASN A 99 -10.89 -5.56 -7.05
N PRO A 100 -11.58 -6.49 -7.75
CA PRO A 100 -11.31 -7.92 -7.62
C PRO A 100 -9.92 -8.33 -8.09
N GLU A 101 -9.34 -7.62 -9.07
CA GLU A 101 -7.99 -7.91 -9.57
C GLU A 101 -6.93 -7.56 -8.52
N PHE A 102 -7.12 -6.44 -7.80
CA PHE A 102 -6.27 -6.06 -6.68
C PHE A 102 -6.31 -7.10 -5.57
N VAL A 103 -7.51 -7.49 -5.13
CA VAL A 103 -7.67 -8.53 -4.10
C VAL A 103 -7.06 -9.86 -4.53
N ALA A 104 -7.27 -10.27 -5.79
CA ALA A 104 -6.69 -11.49 -6.33
C ALA A 104 -5.15 -11.44 -6.34
N ALA A 105 -4.56 -10.30 -6.72
CA ALA A 105 -3.12 -10.12 -6.69
C ALA A 105 -2.55 -10.18 -5.28
N VAL A 106 -3.21 -9.55 -4.30
CA VAL A 106 -2.78 -9.62 -2.90
C VAL A 106 -2.85 -11.06 -2.39
N LYS A 107 -3.95 -11.76 -2.64
CA LYS A 107 -4.10 -13.18 -2.26
C LYS A 107 -3.06 -14.08 -2.93
N ALA A 108 -2.72 -13.81 -4.19
CA ALA A 108 -1.72 -14.57 -4.93
C ALA A 108 -0.29 -14.46 -4.35
N THR A 109 -0.01 -13.44 -3.52
CA THR A 109 1.27 -13.35 -2.81
C THR A 109 1.43 -14.44 -1.74
N GLY A 110 0.31 -14.99 -1.24
CA GLY A 110 0.29 -15.95 -0.12
C GLY A 110 0.74 -15.36 1.22
N ARG A 111 0.98 -14.04 1.30
CA ARG A 111 1.50 -13.35 2.50
C ARG A 111 0.35 -12.98 3.44
N LYS A 112 0.57 -13.16 4.75
CA LYS A 112 -0.44 -12.82 5.77
C LYS A 112 -0.21 -11.47 6.42
N THR A 113 1.00 -10.93 6.34
CA THR A 113 1.36 -9.60 6.83
C THR A 113 1.34 -8.62 5.66
N LEU A 114 0.63 -7.50 5.83
CA LEU A 114 0.53 -6.47 4.79
C LEU A 114 1.11 -5.16 5.33
N ILE A 115 2.12 -4.63 4.66
CA ILE A 115 2.55 -3.25 4.86
C ILE A 115 1.83 -2.41 3.83
N ILE A 116 1.12 -1.38 4.28
CA ILE A 116 0.28 -0.54 3.43
C ILE A 116 0.73 0.91 3.58
N ALA A 117 0.96 1.57 2.44
CA ALA A 117 1.15 3.00 2.37
C ALA A 117 0.33 3.55 1.21
N GLY A 118 -0.23 4.75 1.34
CA GLY A 118 -1.00 5.32 0.25
C GLY A 118 -1.52 6.73 0.49
N THR A 119 -2.09 7.32 -0.55
CA THR A 119 -2.55 8.72 -0.54
C THR A 119 -3.98 8.82 -1.07
N ILE A 120 -4.94 9.47 -0.38
CA ILE A 120 -4.85 10.13 0.93
C ILE A 120 -5.18 9.13 2.05
N THR A 121 -4.43 9.19 3.16
CA THR A 121 -4.59 8.39 4.39
C THR A 121 -6.04 8.20 4.83
N SER A 122 -6.83 9.28 4.85
CA SER A 122 -8.21 9.28 5.37
C SER A 122 -9.20 8.45 4.55
N VAL A 123 -8.85 8.09 3.31
CA VAL A 123 -9.75 7.40 2.39
C VAL A 123 -9.07 6.13 1.88
N CYS A 124 -8.02 6.29 1.09
CA CYS A 124 -7.38 5.19 0.39
C CYS A 124 -6.61 4.23 1.32
N MET A 125 -6.30 4.65 2.56
CA MET A 125 -5.79 3.75 3.59
C MET A 125 -6.86 3.31 4.59
N ALA A 126 -7.81 4.17 4.98
CA ALA A 126 -8.81 3.82 5.98
C ALA A 126 -9.77 2.69 5.52
N PHE A 127 -10.21 2.70 4.25
CA PHE A 127 -11.17 1.71 3.75
C PHE A 127 -10.59 0.30 3.55
N PRO A 128 -9.38 0.11 2.97
CA PRO A 128 -8.79 -1.21 2.84
C PRO A 128 -8.53 -1.92 4.17
N LEU A 129 -8.40 -1.18 5.28
CA LEU A 129 -8.16 -1.75 6.61
C LEU A 129 -9.41 -2.42 7.22
N SER A 130 -10.60 -1.94 6.87
CA SER A 130 -11.85 -2.39 7.50
C SER A 130 -12.21 -3.87 7.26
N PRO A 131 -11.99 -4.48 6.07
CA PRO A 131 -12.27 -5.89 5.85
C PRO A 131 -11.14 -6.85 6.29
N LEU A 132 -10.00 -6.34 6.76
CA LEU A 132 -8.80 -7.13 7.03
C LEU A 132 -8.69 -7.51 8.52
N SER A 133 -9.19 -8.68 8.90
CA SER A 133 -8.91 -9.34 10.19
C SER A 133 -8.50 -10.79 9.89
N PRO A 134 -7.43 -11.39 10.46
CA PRO A 134 -6.43 -10.95 11.45
C PRO A 134 -5.05 -10.68 10.79
N THR A 135 -5.01 -9.87 9.73
CA THR A 135 -3.76 -9.50 9.06
C THR A 135 -3.04 -8.46 9.92
N VAL A 136 -1.75 -8.67 10.23
CA VAL A 136 -0.94 -7.61 10.86
C VAL A 136 -0.74 -6.53 9.81
N ILE A 137 -1.38 -5.37 10.02
CA ILE A 137 -1.26 -4.24 9.13
C ILE A 137 -0.36 -3.20 9.76
N LYS A 138 0.68 -2.80 9.04
CA LYS A 138 1.54 -1.69 9.45
C LYS A 138 1.38 -0.56 8.46
N CYS A 139 0.65 0.48 8.88
CA CYS A 139 0.51 1.71 8.13
C CYS A 139 1.75 2.58 8.37
N LEU A 140 2.31 3.10 7.29
CA LEU A 140 3.39 4.08 7.35
C LEU A 140 2.87 5.41 6.77
N PRO A 141 3.07 6.54 7.46
CA PRO A 141 2.70 7.85 6.97
C PRO A 141 3.65 8.35 5.87
#